data_AF-A0AAN0K1C7-F1
#
_entry.id   AF-A0AAN0K1C7-F1
#
_cell.length_a   1.000
_cell.length_b   1.000
_cell.length_c   1.000
_cell.angle_alpha   90.00
_cell.angle_beta   90.00
_cell.angle_gamma   90.00
#
_symmetry.space_group_name_H-M   'P 1'
#
loop_
_entity.id
_entity.type
_entity.pdbx_description
1 polymer ?
#
loop_
_entity_poly.entity_id
_entity_poly.type
_entity_poly.pdbx_seq_one_letter_code
_entity_poly.pdbx_strand_id
1 'polypeptide(L)'
;MLQREGVITGKVLASVKSARSSVPNQREVLLAAIREVIQNKYSLLQTFASVLCKFTGNAKLGTAIQRDYDKQISNDEFVNVTIEEEVEIPVRKSKSREFSSIRTSLGRMLYKVHKAILKKPPLIEDIKLLIMSCNFDLKAKLKNCSDISDVLDVVKGECSLTDIELLETVVEEFEVTEAKEYIEQYKTTLEEFCKSISIDL
;
A
#
# COMPACT_ATOMS: atom_id res chain seq x y z
N MET A 1 -32.79 18.96 2.48
CA MET A 1 -32.26 17.95 1.53
C MET A 1 -31.23 17.05 2.18
N LEU A 2 -30.14 17.57 2.78
CA LEU A 2 -29.07 16.75 3.38
C LEU A 2 -29.57 15.65 4.33
N GLN A 3 -30.49 15.97 5.25
CA GLN A 3 -31.07 14.97 6.16
C GLN A 3 -31.93 13.93 5.42
N ARG A 4 -32.76 14.38 4.46
CA ARG A 4 -33.64 13.52 3.66
C ARG A 4 -32.84 12.51 2.84
N GLU A 5 -31.71 12.95 2.33
CA GLU A 5 -30.80 12.16 1.48
C GLU A 5 -29.78 11.37 2.33
N GLY A 6 -29.95 11.35 3.66
CA GLY A 6 -29.12 10.55 4.57
C GLY A 6 -27.69 11.07 4.79
N VAL A 7 -27.33 12.27 4.31
CA VAL A 7 -25.98 12.86 4.49
C VAL A 7 -25.77 13.34 5.93
N ILE A 8 -26.84 13.75 6.63
CA ILE A 8 -26.79 14.12 8.06
C ILE A 8 -27.95 13.48 8.81
N THR A 9 -27.77 13.24 10.11
CA THR A 9 -28.83 12.69 10.97
C THR A 9 -29.75 13.79 11.51
N GLY A 10 -30.90 13.39 12.07
CA GLY A 10 -31.78 14.32 12.79
C GLY A 10 -31.12 14.95 14.02
N LYS A 11 -30.22 14.21 14.69
CA LYS A 11 -29.41 14.72 15.81
C LYS A 11 -28.48 15.84 15.34
N VAL A 12 -27.76 15.65 14.23
CA VAL A 12 -26.89 16.68 13.64
C VAL A 12 -27.70 17.93 13.28
N LEU A 13 -28.88 17.75 12.67
CA LEU A 13 -29.74 18.88 12.33
C LEU A 13 -30.21 19.65 13.58
N ALA A 14 -30.54 18.95 14.66
CA ALA A 14 -30.89 19.58 15.93
C ALA A 14 -29.70 20.37 16.50
N SER A 15 -28.49 19.81 16.48
CA SER A 15 -27.25 20.49 16.91
C SER A 15 -26.95 21.75 16.10
N VAL A 16 -27.15 21.71 14.78
CA VAL A 16 -26.99 22.89 13.91
C VAL A 16 -28.01 23.98 14.27
N LYS A 17 -29.27 23.60 14.56
CA LYS A 17 -30.32 24.56 14.95
C LYS A 17 -30.08 25.17 16.33
N SER A 18 -29.50 24.41 17.26
CA SER A 18 -29.18 24.86 18.62
C SER A 18 -27.83 25.58 18.73
N ALA A 19 -26.99 25.54 17.69
CA ALA A 19 -25.77 26.34 17.66
C ALA A 19 -26.13 27.82 17.79
N ARG A 20 -25.26 28.59 18.48
CA ARG A 20 -25.42 30.04 18.70
C ARG A 20 -26.00 30.69 17.45
N SER A 21 -26.98 31.59 17.63
CA SER A 21 -27.89 32.12 16.59
C SER A 21 -27.26 32.83 15.39
N SER A 22 -25.93 32.80 15.23
CA SER A 22 -25.24 33.30 14.07
C SER A 22 -25.03 32.20 13.01
N VAL A 23 -25.24 32.59 11.75
CA VAL A 23 -25.04 31.74 10.57
C VAL A 23 -23.63 31.12 10.50
N PRO A 24 -22.52 31.80 10.88
CA PRO A 24 -21.19 31.20 10.87
C PRO A 24 -21.07 29.96 11.77
N ASN A 25 -21.56 30.04 13.01
CA ASN A 25 -21.48 28.93 13.96
C ASN A 25 -22.29 27.71 13.46
N GLN A 26 -23.45 27.95 12.85
CA GLN A 26 -24.25 26.89 12.25
C GLN A 26 -23.55 26.21 11.07
N ARG A 27 -22.83 26.98 10.25
CA ARG A 27 -22.04 26.44 9.12
C ARG A 27 -20.88 25.58 9.59
N GLU A 28 -20.16 26.01 10.62
CA GLU A 28 -19.05 25.25 11.19
C GLU A 28 -19.51 23.90 11.75
N VAL A 29 -20.59 23.90 12.55
CA VAL A 29 -21.16 22.66 13.10
C VAL A 29 -21.63 21.72 11.99
N LEU A 30 -22.27 22.26 10.95
CA LEU A 30 -22.72 21.46 9.81
C LEU A 30 -21.53 20.88 9.01
N LEU A 31 -20.50 21.68 8.76
CA LEU A 31 -19.32 21.25 8.00
C LEU A 31 -18.53 20.17 8.75
N ALA A 32 -18.35 20.33 10.06
CA ALA A 32 -17.69 19.34 10.90
C ALA A 32 -18.44 17.99 10.86
N ALA A 33 -19.76 18.02 11.03
CA ALA A 33 -20.57 16.81 10.98
C ALA A 33 -20.56 16.14 9.60
N ILE A 34 -20.58 16.92 8.51
CA ILE A 34 -20.47 16.37 7.15
C ILE A 34 -19.11 15.70 6.94
N ARG A 35 -18.02 16.31 7.44
CA ARG A 35 -16.67 15.72 7.36
C ARG A 35 -16.59 14.39 8.10
N GLU A 36 -17.07 14.35 9.34
CA GLU A 36 -17.09 13.14 10.17
C GLU A 36 -17.88 12.00 9.48
N VAL A 37 -19.06 12.30 8.95
CA VAL A 37 -19.90 11.30 8.28
C VAL A 37 -19.25 10.80 6.99
N ILE A 38 -18.62 11.68 6.21
CA ILE A 38 -17.92 11.30 4.98
C ILE A 38 -16.65 10.49 5.29
N GLN A 39 -15.91 10.81 6.36
CA GLN A 39 -14.77 10.01 6.81
C GLN A 39 -15.19 8.58 7.14
N ASN A 40 -16.33 8.40 7.80
CA ASN A 40 -16.86 7.07 8.15
C ASN A 40 -17.48 6.34 6.95
N LYS A 41 -18.07 7.06 6.00
CA LYS A 41 -18.70 6.49 4.79
C LYS A 41 -18.51 7.41 3.59
N TYR A 42 -17.38 7.24 2.90
CA TYR A 42 -16.97 8.10 1.78
C TYR A 42 -17.99 8.16 0.64
N SER A 43 -18.81 7.13 0.43
CA SER A 43 -19.86 7.13 -0.61
C SER A 43 -20.94 8.20 -0.38
N LEU A 44 -21.05 8.73 0.85
CA LEU A 44 -21.89 9.88 1.15
C LEU A 44 -21.35 11.18 0.54
N LEU A 45 -20.07 11.26 0.15
CA LEU A 45 -19.53 12.41 -0.58
C LEU A 45 -20.21 12.57 -1.94
N GLN A 46 -20.49 11.47 -2.65
CA GLN A 46 -21.22 11.50 -3.93
C GLN A 46 -22.67 11.96 -3.74
N THR A 47 -23.32 11.48 -2.67
CA THR A 47 -24.69 11.91 -2.31
C THR A 47 -24.71 13.39 -1.93
N PHE A 48 -23.74 13.85 -1.14
CA PHE A 48 -23.57 15.26 -0.78
C PHE A 48 -23.37 16.14 -2.03
N ALA A 49 -22.51 15.72 -2.96
CA ALA A 49 -22.26 16.44 -4.19
C ALA A 49 -23.51 16.51 -5.09
N SER A 50 -24.28 15.42 -5.18
CA SER A 50 -25.59 15.39 -5.85
C SER A 50 -26.57 16.37 -5.21
N VAL A 51 -26.61 16.47 -3.89
CA VAL A 51 -27.42 17.47 -3.19
C VAL A 51 -26.97 18.89 -3.53
N LEU A 52 -25.67 19.18 -3.55
CA LEU A 52 -25.14 20.50 -3.91
C LEU A 52 -25.54 20.90 -5.34
N CYS A 53 -25.52 19.95 -6.29
CA CYS A 53 -25.96 20.18 -7.67
C CYS A 53 -27.41 20.67 -7.78
N LYS A 54 -28.28 20.33 -6.83
CA LYS A 54 -29.69 20.76 -6.81
C LYS A 54 -29.87 22.23 -6.41
N PHE A 55 -28.82 22.92 -5.94
CA PHE A 55 -28.85 24.34 -5.57
C PHE A 55 -28.00 25.18 -6.52
N THR A 56 -28.59 26.13 -7.24
CA THR A 56 -27.91 26.90 -8.30
C THR A 56 -26.62 27.58 -7.85
N GLY A 57 -26.58 28.11 -6.62
CA GLY A 57 -25.38 28.73 -6.04
C GLY A 57 -24.24 27.75 -5.74
N ASN A 58 -24.54 26.46 -5.61
CA ASN A 58 -23.59 25.41 -5.26
C ASN A 58 -23.33 24.42 -6.40
N ALA A 59 -24.02 24.56 -7.54
CA ALA A 59 -23.97 23.58 -8.63
C ALA A 59 -22.55 23.35 -9.15
N LYS A 60 -21.76 24.42 -9.33
CA LYS A 60 -20.35 24.30 -9.75
C LYS A 60 -19.51 23.50 -8.76
N LEU A 61 -19.72 23.71 -7.46
CA LEU A 61 -19.01 22.97 -6.41
C LEU A 61 -19.44 21.49 -6.39
N GLY A 62 -20.74 21.23 -6.49
CA GLY A 62 -21.27 19.87 -6.59
C GLY A 62 -20.69 19.11 -7.77
N THR A 63 -20.67 19.71 -8.96
CA THR A 63 -20.06 19.11 -10.17
C THR A 63 -18.56 18.89 -10.02
N ALA A 64 -17.84 19.81 -9.37
CA ALA A 64 -16.41 19.63 -9.12
C ALA A 64 -16.15 18.44 -8.19
N ILE A 65 -16.88 18.35 -7.08
CA ILE A 65 -16.77 17.22 -6.14
C ILE A 65 -17.14 15.90 -6.83
N GLN A 66 -18.20 15.86 -7.64
CA GLN A 66 -18.57 14.65 -8.40
C GLN A 66 -17.46 14.22 -9.35
N ARG A 67 -16.90 15.14 -10.15
CA ARG A 67 -15.81 14.84 -11.07
C ARG A 67 -14.61 14.24 -10.36
N ASP A 68 -14.21 14.84 -9.24
CA ASP A 68 -13.05 14.40 -8.48
C ASP A 68 -13.34 13.06 -7.77
N TYR A 69 -14.55 12.88 -7.24
CA TYR A 69 -15.02 11.60 -6.70
C TYR A 69 -14.99 10.50 -7.76
N ASP A 70 -15.50 10.75 -8.97
CA ASP A 70 -15.54 9.74 -10.03
C ASP A 70 -14.13 9.38 -10.52
N LYS A 71 -13.24 10.38 -10.62
CA LYS A 71 -11.83 10.18 -10.98
C LYS A 71 -11.06 9.39 -9.92
N GLN A 72 -11.33 9.64 -8.64
CA GLN A 72 -10.51 9.12 -7.54
C GLN A 72 -11.12 7.88 -6.84
N ILE A 73 -12.42 7.65 -6.98
CA ILE A 73 -13.19 6.69 -6.16
C ILE A 73 -14.12 5.82 -7.01
N SER A 74 -14.92 6.40 -7.91
CA SER A 74 -16.05 5.66 -8.53
C SER A 74 -15.66 4.56 -9.53
N ASN A 75 -14.43 4.53 -10.03
CA ASN A 75 -13.96 3.50 -10.98
C ASN A 75 -13.14 2.38 -10.34
N ASP A 76 -12.93 2.43 -9.02
CA ASP A 76 -12.04 1.52 -8.31
C ASP A 76 -12.82 0.67 -7.32
N GLU A 77 -13.17 -0.55 -7.74
CA GLU A 77 -13.80 -1.54 -6.87
C GLU A 77 -12.90 -1.82 -5.66
N PHE A 78 -13.51 -2.19 -4.53
CA PHE A 78 -12.77 -2.69 -3.39
C PHE A 78 -12.64 -4.21 -3.50
N VAL A 79 -11.47 -4.73 -3.13
CA VAL A 79 -11.20 -6.14 -2.95
C VAL A 79 -10.75 -6.36 -1.52
N ASN A 80 -11.26 -7.42 -0.88
CA ASN A 80 -10.81 -7.77 0.46
C ASN A 80 -9.44 -8.44 0.36
N VAL A 81 -8.49 -7.93 1.12
CA VAL A 81 -7.17 -8.54 1.31
C VAL A 81 -7.15 -9.12 2.71
N THR A 82 -6.88 -10.42 2.79
CA THR A 82 -6.71 -11.11 4.07
C THR A 82 -5.30 -10.86 4.60
N ILE A 83 -5.20 -10.38 5.84
CA ILE A 83 -3.95 -10.30 6.59
C ILE A 83 -3.97 -11.43 7.61
N GLU A 84 -2.95 -12.27 7.57
CA GLU A 84 -2.67 -13.31 8.58
C GLU A 84 -3.90 -14.14 8.97
N GLU A 85 -4.72 -14.49 7.97
CA GLU A 85 -5.91 -15.36 8.06
C GLU A 85 -7.08 -14.90 8.95
N GLU A 86 -6.96 -13.78 9.69
CA GLU A 86 -7.99 -13.34 10.64
C GLU A 86 -8.64 -11.99 10.32
N VAL A 87 -8.00 -11.14 9.49
CA VAL A 87 -8.51 -9.79 9.21
C VAL A 87 -8.68 -9.54 7.73
N GLU A 88 -9.91 -9.27 7.29
CA GLU A 88 -10.20 -8.79 5.94
C GLU A 88 -10.19 -7.26 5.91
N ILE A 89 -9.28 -6.69 5.12
CA ILE A 89 -9.22 -5.25 4.89
C ILE A 89 -9.69 -4.95 3.46
N PRO A 90 -10.74 -4.12 3.28
CA PRO A 90 -11.14 -3.67 1.96
C PRO A 90 -10.09 -2.71 1.41
N VAL A 91 -9.41 -3.10 0.34
CA VAL A 91 -8.41 -2.30 -0.36
C VAL A 91 -8.92 -2.00 -1.76
N ARG A 92 -8.61 -0.80 -2.27
CA ARG A 92 -8.88 -0.45 -3.66
C ARG A 92 -8.20 -1.43 -4.64
N LYS A 93 -8.93 -1.89 -5.65
CA LYS A 93 -8.46 -2.88 -6.64
C LYS A 93 -7.26 -2.37 -7.42
N SER A 94 -7.20 -1.08 -7.75
CA SER A 94 -6.02 -0.46 -8.37
C SER A 94 -4.77 -0.61 -7.48
N LYS A 95 -4.89 -0.28 -6.20
CA LYS A 95 -3.81 -0.42 -5.21
C LYS A 95 -3.42 -1.88 -5.00
N SER A 96 -4.39 -2.79 -4.92
CA SER A 96 -4.12 -4.23 -4.86
C SER A 96 -3.33 -4.73 -6.08
N ARG A 97 -3.63 -4.22 -7.28
CA ARG A 97 -2.85 -4.51 -8.51
C ARG A 97 -1.44 -3.94 -8.43
N GLU A 98 -1.26 -2.69 -7.97
CA GLU A 98 0.06 -2.09 -7.80
C GLU A 98 0.93 -2.91 -6.82
N PHE A 99 0.38 -3.32 -5.67
CA PHE A 99 1.06 -4.22 -4.72
C PHE A 99 1.41 -5.58 -5.33
N SER A 100 0.51 -6.14 -6.14
CA SER A 100 0.77 -7.40 -6.85
C SER A 100 1.90 -7.25 -7.89
N SER A 101 1.97 -6.09 -8.54
CA SER A 101 3.03 -5.74 -9.50
C SER A 101 4.40 -5.67 -8.82
N ILE A 102 4.51 -4.94 -7.70
CA ILE A 102 5.81 -4.84 -7.00
C ILE A 102 6.24 -6.18 -6.38
N ARG A 103 5.30 -6.99 -5.86
CA ARG A 103 5.58 -8.37 -5.42
C ARG A 103 6.10 -9.25 -6.57
N THR A 104 5.52 -9.12 -7.75
CA THR A 104 6.01 -9.82 -8.95
C THR A 104 7.40 -9.34 -9.37
N SER A 105 7.69 -8.04 -9.20
CA SER A 105 9.02 -7.47 -9.44
C SER A 105 10.07 -8.05 -8.49
N LEU A 106 9.77 -8.12 -7.19
CA LEU A 106 10.63 -8.76 -6.20
C LEU A 106 10.90 -10.23 -6.58
N GLY A 107 9.86 -11.00 -6.84
CA GLY A 107 10.01 -12.42 -7.24
C GLY A 107 10.85 -12.59 -8.51
N ARG A 108 10.70 -11.70 -9.49
CA ARG A 108 11.52 -11.70 -10.71
C ARG A 108 12.99 -11.39 -10.41
N MET A 109 13.26 -10.42 -9.55
CA MET A 109 14.62 -10.09 -9.11
C MET A 109 15.26 -11.29 -8.40
N LEU A 110 14.58 -11.87 -7.40
CA LEU A 110 15.06 -13.03 -6.64
C LEU A 110 15.39 -14.22 -7.56
N TYR A 111 14.53 -14.51 -8.54
CA TYR A 111 14.77 -15.57 -9.53
C TYR A 111 16.01 -15.30 -10.38
N LYS A 112 16.19 -14.06 -10.88
CA LYS A 112 17.32 -13.70 -11.72
C LYS A 112 18.64 -13.71 -10.94
N VAL A 113 18.65 -13.16 -9.72
CA VAL A 113 19.81 -13.19 -8.82
C VAL A 113 20.21 -14.62 -8.51
N HIS A 114 19.25 -15.47 -8.15
CA HIS A 114 19.51 -16.89 -7.91
C HIS A 114 20.16 -17.57 -9.13
N LYS A 115 19.63 -17.33 -10.33
CA LYS A 115 20.25 -17.85 -11.56
C LYS A 115 21.66 -17.31 -11.80
N ALA A 116 21.91 -16.04 -11.53
CA ALA A 116 23.22 -15.43 -11.71
C ALA A 116 24.27 -16.05 -10.76
N ILE A 117 23.92 -16.27 -9.49
CA ILE A 117 24.81 -16.93 -8.51
C ILE A 117 25.13 -18.36 -8.96
N LEU A 118 24.14 -19.12 -9.44
CA LEU A 118 24.36 -20.49 -9.90
C LEU A 118 25.23 -20.63 -11.17
N LYS A 119 25.48 -19.54 -11.92
CA LYS A 119 26.41 -19.59 -13.07
C LYS A 119 27.86 -19.77 -12.62
N LYS A 120 28.22 -19.21 -11.47
CA LYS A 120 29.54 -19.34 -10.84
C LYS A 120 29.33 -19.46 -9.33
N PRO A 121 28.90 -20.64 -8.86
CA PRO A 121 28.50 -20.79 -7.47
C PRO A 121 29.72 -20.65 -6.55
N PRO A 122 29.58 -19.96 -5.40
CA PRO A 122 30.59 -19.98 -4.35
C PRO A 122 30.66 -21.36 -3.70
N LEU A 123 31.65 -21.57 -2.84
CA LEU A 123 31.68 -22.77 -1.99
C LEU A 123 30.52 -22.70 -1.00
N ILE A 124 29.82 -23.82 -0.83
CA ILE A 124 28.63 -23.91 0.04
C ILE A 124 28.95 -23.54 1.50
N GLU A 125 30.13 -23.92 1.98
CA GLU A 125 30.54 -23.60 3.35
C GLU A 125 30.85 -22.11 3.54
N ASP A 126 31.39 -21.44 2.51
CA ASP A 126 31.71 -20.00 2.58
C ASP A 126 30.42 -19.17 2.63
N ILE A 127 29.44 -19.48 1.78
CA ILE A 127 28.14 -18.78 1.81
C ILE A 127 27.37 -19.06 3.11
N LYS A 128 27.40 -20.30 3.62
CA LYS A 128 26.82 -20.62 4.93
C LYS A 128 27.49 -19.82 6.05
N LEU A 129 28.82 -19.72 6.03
CA LEU A 129 29.58 -18.97 7.02
C LEU A 129 29.23 -17.47 6.98
N LEU A 130 29.13 -16.88 5.79
CA LEU A 130 28.71 -15.49 5.62
C LEU A 130 27.31 -15.27 6.21
N ILE A 131 26.33 -16.08 5.79
CA ILE A 131 24.94 -15.93 6.26
C ILE A 131 24.85 -16.09 7.78
N MET A 132 25.55 -17.08 8.36
CA MET A 132 25.59 -17.26 9.81
C MET A 132 26.25 -16.11 10.56
N SER A 133 27.18 -15.39 9.91
CA SER A 133 27.83 -14.21 10.48
C SER A 133 26.92 -12.98 10.45
N CYS A 134 26.07 -12.86 9.41
CA CYS A 134 25.07 -11.80 9.30
C CYS A 134 23.85 -12.05 10.19
N ASN A 135 23.34 -13.28 10.21
CA ASN A 135 22.16 -13.67 10.98
C ASN A 135 22.30 -15.10 11.49
N PHE A 136 22.67 -15.23 12.76
CA PHE A 136 22.91 -16.51 13.41
C PHE A 136 21.65 -17.37 13.58
N ASP A 137 20.46 -16.77 13.58
CA ASP A 137 19.19 -17.49 13.77
C ASP A 137 18.89 -18.43 12.59
N LEU A 138 19.51 -18.18 11.43
CA LEU A 138 19.40 -19.02 10.24
C LEU A 138 20.21 -20.31 10.33
N LYS A 139 21.08 -20.48 11.33
CA LYS A 139 21.93 -21.66 11.50
C LYS A 139 21.16 -22.97 11.44
N ALA A 140 19.98 -23.04 12.06
CA ALA A 140 19.16 -24.24 12.05
C ALA A 140 18.62 -24.57 10.64
N LYS A 141 18.20 -23.55 9.88
CA LYS A 141 17.74 -23.71 8.48
C LYS A 141 18.89 -24.15 7.57
N LEU A 142 20.07 -23.53 7.72
CA LEU A 142 21.26 -23.79 6.90
C LEU A 142 21.88 -25.18 7.11
N LYS A 143 21.71 -25.78 8.30
CA LYS A 143 22.22 -27.12 8.61
C LYS A 143 21.66 -28.18 7.66
N ASN A 144 20.42 -27.98 7.19
CA ASN A 144 19.73 -28.94 6.32
C ASN A 144 19.99 -28.67 4.82
N CYS A 145 20.67 -27.58 4.46
CA CYS A 145 20.95 -27.24 3.06
C CYS A 145 22.06 -28.14 2.49
N SER A 146 21.73 -28.83 1.40
CA SER A 146 22.61 -29.78 0.71
C SER A 146 23.38 -29.15 -0.46
N ASP A 147 22.82 -28.10 -1.05
CA ASP A 147 23.44 -27.38 -2.16
C ASP A 147 23.26 -25.85 -2.03
N ILE A 148 23.81 -25.10 -3.00
CA ILE A 148 23.69 -23.64 -3.06
C ILE A 148 22.25 -23.19 -3.28
N SER A 149 21.44 -23.97 -4.00
CA SER A 149 20.04 -23.63 -4.23
C SER A 149 19.27 -23.61 -2.92
N ASP A 150 19.45 -24.63 -2.07
CA ASP A 150 18.85 -24.71 -0.74
C ASP A 150 19.24 -23.50 0.13
N VAL A 151 20.53 -23.12 0.11
CA VAL A 151 21.03 -21.96 0.85
C VAL A 151 20.38 -20.66 0.35
N LEU A 152 20.27 -20.50 -0.97
CA LEU A 152 19.64 -19.31 -1.55
C LEU A 152 18.14 -19.26 -1.26
N ASP A 153 17.46 -20.39 -1.12
CA ASP A 153 16.05 -20.41 -0.72
C ASP A 153 15.85 -19.96 0.73
N VAL A 154 16.80 -20.26 1.63
CA VAL A 154 16.83 -19.67 2.97
C VAL A 154 16.95 -18.14 2.88
N VAL A 155 17.91 -17.62 2.10
CA VAL A 155 18.10 -16.17 1.93
C VAL A 155 16.86 -15.48 1.35
N LYS A 156 16.23 -16.08 0.32
CA LYS A 156 14.97 -15.56 -0.25
C LYS A 156 13.85 -15.50 0.77
N GLY A 157 13.78 -16.47 1.68
CA GLY A 157 12.78 -16.52 2.74
C GLY A 157 12.91 -15.39 3.76
N GLU A 158 14.08 -14.77 3.87
CA GLU A 158 14.32 -13.61 4.73
C GLU A 158 14.06 -12.28 4.00
N CYS A 159 13.85 -12.29 2.68
CA CYS A 159 13.58 -11.08 1.92
C CYS A 159 12.12 -10.63 2.05
N SER A 160 11.92 -9.32 2.16
CA SER A 160 10.63 -8.65 2.05
C SER A 160 10.64 -7.65 0.89
N LEU A 161 9.56 -6.89 0.72
CA LEU A 161 9.52 -5.83 -0.30
C LEU A 161 10.59 -4.76 -0.04
N THR A 162 10.85 -4.42 1.21
CA THR A 162 11.74 -3.31 1.57
C THR A 162 13.07 -3.76 2.15
N ASP A 163 13.14 -5.01 2.60
CA ASP A 163 14.34 -5.59 3.20
C ASP A 163 14.85 -6.72 2.32
N ILE A 164 16.01 -6.50 1.70
CA ILE A 164 16.74 -7.48 0.91
C ILE A 164 18.21 -7.57 1.34
N GLU A 165 18.57 -6.99 2.48
CA GLU A 165 19.96 -6.69 2.87
C GLU A 165 20.85 -7.94 2.90
N LEU A 166 20.30 -9.06 3.38
CA LEU A 166 21.01 -10.34 3.40
C LEU A 166 21.37 -10.83 1.98
N LEU A 167 20.46 -10.67 1.02
CA LEU A 167 20.71 -11.04 -0.38
C LEU A 167 21.77 -10.13 -1.00
N GLU A 168 21.72 -8.83 -0.69
CA GLU A 168 22.71 -7.86 -1.17
C GLU A 168 24.10 -8.20 -0.66
N THR A 169 24.21 -8.48 0.63
CA THR A 169 25.47 -8.89 1.28
C THR A 169 26.06 -10.12 0.58
N VAL A 170 25.24 -11.14 0.29
CA VAL A 170 25.68 -12.33 -0.46
C VAL A 170 26.18 -11.95 -1.86
N VAL A 171 25.43 -11.13 -2.59
CA VAL A 171 25.79 -10.74 -3.96
C VAL A 171 27.06 -9.88 -3.99
N GLU A 172 27.26 -9.04 -2.99
CA GLU A 172 28.43 -8.17 -2.86
C GLU A 172 29.69 -8.95 -2.52
N GLU A 173 29.64 -9.79 -1.48
CA GLU A 173 30.79 -10.56 -0.98
C GLU A 173 31.30 -11.55 -2.04
N PHE A 174 30.39 -12.19 -2.78
CA PHE A 174 30.76 -13.14 -3.84
C PHE A 174 30.91 -12.49 -5.23
N GLU A 175 30.92 -11.16 -5.28
CA GLU A 175 31.18 -10.36 -6.49
C GLU A 175 30.33 -10.74 -7.71
N VAL A 176 29.03 -11.00 -7.51
CA VAL A 176 28.13 -11.44 -8.59
C VAL A 176 27.57 -10.22 -9.34
N THR A 177 28.39 -9.64 -10.24
CA THR A 177 28.08 -8.39 -10.95
C THR A 177 26.72 -8.38 -11.65
N GLU A 178 26.36 -9.47 -12.34
CA GLU A 178 25.05 -9.58 -13.01
C GLU A 178 23.88 -9.50 -12.01
N ALA A 179 24.04 -10.04 -10.80
CA ALA A 179 23.02 -9.97 -9.77
C ALA A 179 22.85 -8.55 -9.21
N LYS A 180 23.94 -7.78 -9.10
CA LYS A 180 23.90 -6.37 -8.67
C LYS A 180 22.99 -5.55 -9.57
N GLU A 181 23.07 -5.74 -10.89
CA GLU A 181 22.22 -5.04 -11.85
C GLU A 181 20.73 -5.33 -11.65
N TYR A 182 20.36 -6.58 -11.32
CA TYR A 182 18.97 -6.94 -11.06
C TYR A 182 18.43 -6.36 -9.76
N ILE A 183 19.27 -6.26 -8.72
CA ILE A 183 18.93 -5.64 -7.43
C ILE A 183 18.68 -4.15 -7.64
N GLU A 184 19.55 -3.44 -8.35
CA GLU A 184 19.40 -2.01 -8.60
C GLU A 184 18.15 -1.67 -9.43
N GLN A 185 17.83 -2.50 -10.43
CA GLN A 185 16.57 -2.39 -11.18
C GLN A 185 15.34 -2.53 -10.27
N TYR A 186 15.39 -3.49 -9.33
CA TYR A 186 14.31 -3.68 -8.36
C TYR A 186 14.18 -2.50 -7.42
N LYS A 187 15.29 -2.01 -6.84
CA LYS A 187 15.29 -0.83 -5.96
C LYS A 187 14.70 0.40 -6.64
N THR A 188 15.06 0.64 -7.90
CA THR A 188 14.49 1.74 -8.69
C THR A 188 12.96 1.58 -8.83
N THR A 189 12.51 0.37 -9.17
CA THR A 189 11.07 0.05 -9.28
C THR A 189 10.34 0.23 -7.95
N LEU A 190 10.97 -0.17 -6.84
CA LEU A 190 10.44 -0.01 -5.50
C LEU A 190 10.34 1.46 -5.10
N GLU A 191 11.36 2.27 -5.40
CA GLU A 191 11.35 3.70 -5.11
C GLU A 191 10.23 4.43 -5.87
N GLU A 192 10.04 4.12 -7.16
CA GLU A 192 8.93 4.65 -7.96
C GLU A 192 7.56 4.24 -7.38
N PHE A 193 7.44 2.97 -6.95
CA PHE A 193 6.24 2.49 -6.27
C PHE A 193 5.99 3.22 -4.95
N CYS A 194 7.01 3.40 -4.11
CA CYS A 194 6.89 4.15 -2.85
C CYS A 194 6.44 5.60 -3.09
N LYS A 195 6.98 6.26 -4.13
CA LYS A 195 6.53 7.60 -4.54
C LYS A 195 5.07 7.64 -4.98
N SER A 196 4.55 6.57 -5.60
CA SER A 196 3.16 6.51 -6.08
C SER A 196 2.12 6.24 -4.98
N ILE A 197 2.55 5.70 -3.84
CA ILE A 197 1.69 5.45 -2.67
C ILE A 197 1.87 6.49 -1.56
N SER A 198 2.86 7.37 -1.66
CA SER A 198 3.08 8.43 -0.67
C SER A 198 1.83 9.30 -0.54
N ILE A 199 1.34 9.43 0.69
CA ILE A 199 0.26 10.35 1.03
C ILE A 199 0.94 11.58 1.60
N ASP A 200 0.71 12.76 0.99
CA ASP A 200 1.05 14.03 1.64
C ASP A 200 0.18 14.15 2.90
N LEU A 201 0.80 13.98 4.07
CA LEU A 201 0.15 14.17 5.38
C LEU A 201 0.01 15.65 5.73
#